data_AF-A0A2V9FX82-F1
#
_entry.id   AF-A0A2V9FX82-F1
#
_cell.length_a   1.000
_cell.length_b   1.000
_cell.length_c   1.000
_cell.angle_alpha   90.00
_cell.angle_beta   90.00
_cell.angle_gamma   90.00
#
_symmetry.space_group_name_H-M   'P 1'
#
loop_
_entity.id
_entity.type
_entity.pdbx_description
1 polymer ?
#
loop_
_entity_poly.entity_id
_entity_poly.type
_entity_poly.pdbx_seq_one_letter_code
_entity_poly.pdbx_strand_id
1 'polypeptide(L)'
;MISIPTFDVKTGMEAGNTPTSLVYGSPYIARMDVGNAQATLSFPPKPVCTPPSCPTGTITWTDSLNGAAAAPLDGGMFSLNSEGYTEDQRIQLSGGSHVLTASYSGDNSYSASASTYAITITPAPTTTTEQPLLSNPVEGAPFQVLVGGIAQTQSGAAPTGTITFLDGTTQLGSPFSVTGFPGQNGSAPGFSLNPNFTNVTIPTAGTHMLTAQYSGDSNYASSVSSPFTLNVLHRTTANISASPTTLNYGSTVTITGVINTTVPASNVALKPTGTVSLYGNADGPIRSGLTITTV
;
A
#
# COMPACT_ATOMS: atom_id res chain seq x y z
N MET A 1 -5.41 -25.43 27.86
CA MET A 1 -4.75 -24.11 28.02
C MET A 1 -4.24 -23.66 26.67
N ILE A 2 -4.16 -22.36 26.43
CA ILE A 2 -3.65 -21.78 25.20
C ILE A 2 -2.42 -20.94 25.54
N SER A 3 -1.35 -21.10 24.79
CA SER A 3 -0.21 -20.18 24.78
C SER A 3 0.11 -19.77 23.36
N ILE A 4 0.65 -18.56 23.20
CA ILE A 4 1.10 -17.99 21.93
C ILE A 4 2.60 -17.69 22.04
N PRO A 5 3.49 -18.70 21.89
CA PRO A 5 4.93 -18.48 21.85
C PRO A 5 5.31 -17.52 20.72
N THR A 6 6.08 -16.50 21.08
CA THR A 6 6.60 -15.45 20.20
C THR A 6 8.10 -15.60 20.07
N PHE A 7 8.66 -15.12 18.97
CA PHE A 7 10.08 -15.28 18.67
C PHE A 7 10.76 -13.93 18.46
N ASP A 8 11.98 -13.81 18.99
CA ASP A 8 12.85 -12.69 18.65
C ASP A 8 13.35 -12.84 17.21
N VAL A 9 13.07 -11.85 16.37
CA VAL A 9 13.36 -11.89 14.94
C VAL A 9 14.86 -11.89 14.60
N LYS A 10 15.74 -11.57 15.55
CA LYS A 10 17.20 -11.51 15.33
C LYS A 10 17.88 -12.80 15.74
N THR A 11 17.43 -13.40 16.82
CA THR A 11 18.04 -14.58 17.45
C THR A 11 17.28 -15.87 17.15
N GLY A 12 16.01 -15.78 16.74
CA GLY A 12 15.13 -16.92 16.53
C GLY A 12 14.70 -17.63 17.83
N MET A 13 15.09 -17.11 18.99
CA MET A 13 14.73 -17.69 20.28
C MET A 13 13.32 -17.26 20.70
N GLU A 14 12.65 -18.10 21.47
CA GLU A 14 11.39 -17.71 22.11
C GLU A 14 11.59 -16.48 23.02
N ALA A 15 10.68 -15.52 22.92
CA ALA A 15 10.73 -14.24 23.64
C ALA A 15 9.59 -14.07 24.67
N GLY A 16 8.55 -14.88 24.59
CA GLY A 16 7.40 -14.89 25.50
C GLY A 16 6.30 -15.81 24.96
N ASN A 17 5.26 -16.12 25.75
CA ASN A 17 4.20 -17.03 25.33
C ASN A 17 2.75 -16.60 25.67
N THR A 18 2.56 -15.39 26.19
CA THR A 18 1.24 -14.84 26.53
C THR A 18 1.04 -13.39 26.04
N PRO A 19 1.37 -13.06 24.78
CA PRO A 19 1.10 -11.73 24.22
C PRO A 19 -0.40 -11.44 24.14
N THR A 20 -0.83 -10.29 24.65
CA THR A 20 -2.20 -9.79 24.44
C THR A 20 -2.34 -9.04 23.11
N SER A 21 -1.23 -8.69 22.47
CA SER A 21 -1.21 -8.08 21.15
C SER A 21 0.06 -8.43 20.37
N LEU A 22 -0.07 -8.53 19.05
CA LEU A 22 1.02 -8.73 18.10
C LEU A 22 0.82 -7.84 16.87
N VAL A 23 1.91 -7.48 16.20
CA VAL A 23 1.84 -6.83 14.88
C VAL A 23 1.60 -7.90 13.83
N TYR A 24 0.73 -7.63 12.84
CA TYR A 24 0.47 -8.55 11.73
C TYR A 24 1.78 -9.02 11.06
N GLY A 25 1.91 -10.33 10.84
CA GLY A 25 3.13 -10.93 10.29
C GLY A 25 4.28 -11.12 11.28
N SER A 26 4.09 -10.84 12.58
CA SER A 26 5.04 -11.25 13.62
C SER A 26 5.20 -12.78 13.63
N PRO A 27 6.38 -13.31 13.96
CA PRO A 27 6.57 -14.75 14.12
C PRO A 27 6.01 -15.22 15.47
N TYR A 28 5.04 -16.13 15.42
CA TYR A 28 4.52 -16.83 16.59
C TYR A 28 3.97 -18.20 16.18
N ILE A 29 3.78 -19.07 17.16
CA ILE A 29 2.99 -20.30 17.00
C ILE A 29 1.81 -20.24 17.98
N ALA A 30 0.78 -21.06 17.76
CA ALA A 30 -0.23 -21.32 18.77
C ALA A 30 -0.02 -22.71 19.32
N ARG A 31 0.00 -22.84 20.65
CA ARG A 31 0.15 -24.11 21.34
C ARG A 31 -1.00 -24.32 22.31
N MET A 32 -1.57 -25.52 22.28
CA MET A 32 -2.67 -25.92 23.12
C MET A 32 -2.29 -27.16 23.93
N ASP A 33 -2.28 -27.02 25.24
CA ASP A 33 -1.93 -28.09 26.19
C ASP A 33 -3.19 -28.56 26.94
N VAL A 34 -3.38 -29.87 27.05
CA VAL A 34 -4.44 -30.47 27.89
C VAL A 34 -3.81 -30.98 29.17
N GLY A 35 -4.20 -30.36 30.29
CA GLY A 35 -3.69 -30.67 31.62
C GLY A 35 -4.80 -30.73 32.66
N ASN A 36 -4.42 -31.06 33.90
CA ASN A 36 -5.34 -31.05 35.04
C ASN A 36 -5.61 -29.62 35.54
N ALA A 37 -6.45 -29.49 36.58
CA ALA A 37 -6.82 -28.20 37.16
C ALA A 37 -5.65 -27.42 37.79
N GLN A 38 -4.52 -28.08 38.03
CA GLN A 38 -3.29 -27.50 38.59
C GLN A 38 -2.28 -27.14 37.50
N ALA A 39 -2.54 -27.50 36.25
CA ALA A 39 -1.64 -27.22 35.14
C ALA A 39 -1.52 -25.71 34.94
N THR A 40 -0.29 -25.25 34.74
CA THR A 40 0.02 -23.83 34.53
C THR A 40 0.89 -23.69 33.28
N LEU A 41 0.71 -22.58 32.57
CA LEU A 41 1.61 -22.22 31.47
C LEU A 41 2.99 -21.88 32.04
N SER A 42 4.03 -22.38 31.39
CA SER A 42 5.43 -22.07 31.70
C SER A 42 6.10 -21.46 30.48
N PHE A 43 7.16 -20.68 30.69
CA PHE A 43 7.97 -20.11 29.62
C PHE A 43 9.44 -20.55 29.80
N PRO A 44 10.08 -21.18 28.80
CA PRO A 44 9.50 -21.68 27.55
C PRO A 44 8.41 -22.74 27.81
N PRO A 45 7.43 -22.94 26.90
CA PRO A 45 6.37 -23.92 27.07
C PRO A 45 6.93 -25.33 27.28
N LYS A 46 6.41 -26.01 28.31
CA LYS A 46 6.74 -27.41 28.60
C LYS A 46 5.47 -28.25 28.63
N PRO A 47 5.56 -29.55 28.29
CA PRO A 47 4.47 -30.49 28.51
C PRO A 47 3.92 -30.42 29.93
N VAL A 48 2.60 -30.45 30.04
CA VAL A 48 1.89 -30.34 31.32
C VAL A 48 1.48 -31.71 31.89
N CYS A 49 1.83 -32.78 31.19
CA CYS A 49 1.68 -34.17 31.59
C CYS A 49 2.93 -34.97 31.22
N THR A 50 3.04 -36.20 31.71
CA THR A 50 4.13 -37.12 31.36
C THR A 50 3.55 -38.45 30.88
N PRO A 51 4.02 -39.02 29.76
CA PRO A 51 3.60 -40.34 29.30
C PRO A 51 3.80 -41.43 30.38
N PRO A 52 2.92 -42.44 30.46
CA PRO A 52 1.81 -42.72 29.55
C PRO A 52 0.48 -42.03 29.93
N SER A 53 0.46 -41.19 30.97
CA SER A 53 -0.77 -40.62 31.52
C SER A 53 -1.23 -39.33 30.83
N CYS A 54 -0.76 -39.04 29.62
CA CYS A 54 -1.17 -37.84 28.88
C CYS A 54 -2.54 -38.03 28.21
N PRO A 55 -3.38 -36.98 28.15
CA PRO A 55 -4.63 -37.01 27.39
C PRO A 55 -4.38 -37.30 25.91
N THR A 56 -5.32 -38.02 25.29
CA THR A 56 -5.30 -38.38 23.87
C THR A 56 -6.51 -37.79 23.14
N GLY A 57 -6.51 -37.82 21.81
CA GLY A 57 -7.61 -37.33 20.99
C GLY A 57 -7.30 -36.01 20.29
N THR A 58 -8.31 -35.18 20.07
CA THR A 58 -8.21 -33.94 19.30
C THR A 58 -8.70 -32.72 20.07
N ILE A 59 -8.19 -31.56 19.68
CA ILE A 59 -8.68 -30.25 20.10
C ILE A 59 -9.39 -29.62 18.91
N THR A 60 -10.62 -29.16 19.13
CA THR A 60 -11.31 -28.25 18.21
C THR A 60 -10.84 -26.82 18.46
N TRP A 61 -10.36 -26.15 17.41
CA TRP A 61 -9.79 -24.80 17.48
C TRP A 61 -10.60 -23.81 16.65
N THR A 62 -11.13 -22.77 17.30
CA THR A 62 -11.95 -21.75 16.64
C THR A 62 -11.53 -20.34 17.01
N ASP A 63 -11.89 -19.37 16.17
CA ASP A 63 -11.65 -17.94 16.36
C ASP A 63 -12.91 -17.12 16.13
N SER A 64 -13.17 -16.19 17.05
CA SER A 64 -14.13 -15.11 16.89
C SER A 64 -13.39 -13.81 16.56
N LEU A 65 -13.28 -13.51 15.26
CA LEU A 65 -12.71 -12.26 14.77
C LEU A 65 -13.72 -11.11 14.90
N ASN A 66 -13.33 -10.05 15.60
CA ASN A 66 -14.11 -8.82 15.82
C ASN A 66 -15.53 -9.08 16.34
N GLY A 67 -15.70 -10.12 17.16
CA GLY A 67 -17.00 -10.51 17.73
C GLY A 67 -17.93 -11.27 16.78
N ALA A 68 -17.46 -11.65 15.59
CA ALA A 68 -18.20 -12.54 14.70
C ALA A 68 -18.38 -13.95 15.30
N ALA A 69 -19.27 -14.75 14.71
CA ALA A 69 -19.45 -16.14 15.12
C ALA A 69 -18.12 -16.91 15.02
N ALA A 70 -17.84 -17.75 16.01
CA ALA A 70 -16.60 -18.52 16.05
C ALA A 70 -16.50 -19.45 14.83
N ALA A 71 -15.39 -19.35 14.10
CA ALA A 71 -15.11 -20.16 12.92
C ALA A 71 -13.88 -21.07 13.15
N PRO A 72 -13.82 -22.27 12.56
CA PRO A 72 -12.63 -23.11 12.60
C PRO A 72 -11.38 -22.40 12.10
N LEU A 73 -10.28 -22.46 12.85
CA LEU A 73 -8.96 -22.05 12.40
C LEU A 73 -8.23 -23.23 11.74
N ASP A 74 -7.68 -23.04 10.55
CA ASP A 74 -6.85 -24.00 9.81
C ASP A 74 -7.41 -25.43 9.74
N GLY A 75 -8.73 -25.54 9.55
CA GLY A 75 -9.45 -26.82 9.45
C GLY A 75 -10.03 -27.33 10.78
N GLY A 76 -9.74 -26.65 11.89
CA GLY A 76 -10.50 -26.71 13.13
C GLY A 76 -10.26 -27.90 14.04
N MET A 77 -9.48 -28.91 13.66
CA MET A 77 -9.19 -30.07 14.49
C MET A 77 -7.69 -30.40 14.50
N PHE A 78 -7.11 -30.42 15.70
CA PHE A 78 -5.70 -30.65 15.92
C PHE A 78 -5.49 -31.86 16.85
N SER A 79 -4.74 -32.86 16.40
CA SER A 79 -4.46 -34.05 17.21
C SER A 79 -3.43 -33.77 18.29
N LEU A 80 -3.65 -34.30 19.49
CA LEU A 80 -2.66 -34.29 20.56
C LEU A 80 -1.50 -35.24 20.24
N ASN A 81 -0.28 -34.82 20.56
CA ASN A 81 0.90 -35.68 20.54
C ASN A 81 0.98 -36.54 21.82
N SER A 82 2.04 -37.35 21.94
CA SER A 82 2.26 -38.20 23.12
C SER A 82 2.46 -37.43 24.42
N GLU A 83 2.76 -36.13 24.35
CA GLU A 83 3.00 -35.23 25.47
C GLU A 83 1.75 -34.39 25.82
N GLY A 84 0.59 -34.71 25.25
CA GLY A 84 -0.70 -34.12 25.61
C GLY A 84 -0.91 -32.69 25.11
N TYR A 85 -0.18 -32.26 24.07
CA TYR A 85 -0.35 -30.96 23.45
C TYR A 85 -0.39 -31.03 21.93
N THR A 86 -0.80 -29.94 21.30
CA THR A 86 -0.75 -29.75 19.85
C THR A 86 -0.37 -28.32 19.50
N GLU A 87 0.17 -28.11 18.31
CA GLU A 87 0.67 -26.83 17.82
C GLU A 87 0.11 -26.51 16.45
N ASP A 88 -0.20 -25.23 16.25
CA ASP A 88 -0.32 -24.63 14.94
C ASP A 88 0.91 -23.74 14.72
N GLN A 89 1.85 -24.26 13.92
CA GLN A 89 3.13 -23.62 13.65
C GLN A 89 3.06 -22.59 12.52
N ARG A 90 1.95 -22.52 11.78
CA ARG A 90 1.78 -21.61 10.63
C ARG A 90 0.63 -20.63 10.83
N ILE A 91 0.08 -20.58 12.03
CA ILE A 91 -0.98 -19.66 12.38
C ILE A 91 -0.65 -18.24 11.92
N GLN A 92 -1.58 -17.64 11.19
CA GLN A 92 -1.51 -16.24 10.80
C GLN A 92 -2.91 -15.64 10.93
N LEU A 93 -3.10 -14.85 11.96
CA LEU A 93 -4.33 -14.14 12.23
C LEU A 93 -4.34 -12.81 11.46
N SER A 94 -5.47 -12.45 10.86
CA SER A 94 -5.66 -11.13 10.25
C SER A 94 -5.63 -10.03 11.30
N GLY A 95 -5.51 -8.77 10.90
CA GLY A 95 -5.66 -7.66 11.83
C GLY A 95 -7.07 -7.56 12.41
N GLY A 96 -7.14 -7.29 13.71
CA GLY A 96 -8.40 -7.25 14.47
C GLY A 96 -8.27 -7.81 15.88
N SER A 97 -9.41 -7.89 16.56
CA SER A 97 -9.53 -8.52 17.87
C SER A 97 -9.99 -9.96 17.72
N HIS A 98 -9.24 -10.90 18.28
CA HIS A 98 -9.51 -12.33 18.21
C HIS A 98 -9.84 -12.89 19.59
N VAL A 99 -10.77 -13.85 19.62
CA VAL A 99 -11.00 -14.72 20.77
C VAL A 99 -10.86 -16.16 20.31
N LEU A 100 -9.69 -16.72 20.59
CA LEU A 100 -9.32 -18.09 20.24
C LEU A 100 -9.93 -19.04 21.28
N THR A 101 -10.50 -20.15 20.82
CA THR A 101 -11.14 -21.15 21.70
C THR A 101 -10.61 -22.55 21.36
N ALA A 102 -9.98 -23.19 22.34
CA ALA A 102 -9.63 -24.62 22.30
C ALA A 102 -10.67 -25.40 23.07
N SER A 103 -11.24 -26.42 22.43
CA SER A 103 -12.17 -27.37 23.05
C SER A 103 -11.66 -28.79 22.88
N TYR A 104 -11.32 -29.43 24.00
CA TYR A 104 -10.98 -30.84 24.08
C TYR A 104 -12.25 -31.65 24.35
N SER A 105 -12.56 -32.64 23.51
CA SER A 105 -13.78 -33.45 23.63
C SER A 105 -13.77 -34.46 24.77
N GLY A 106 -12.63 -34.67 25.43
CA GLY A 106 -12.41 -35.79 26.33
C GLY A 106 -11.94 -37.04 25.58
N ASP A 107 -11.51 -38.03 26.36
CA ASP A 107 -11.20 -39.39 25.92
C ASP A 107 -11.74 -40.41 26.95
N ASN A 108 -11.32 -41.68 26.85
CA ASN A 108 -11.78 -42.75 27.75
C ASN A 108 -11.39 -42.53 29.22
N SER A 109 -10.39 -41.68 29.50
CA SER A 109 -9.82 -41.45 30.83
C SER A 109 -10.07 -40.02 31.34
N TYR A 110 -10.25 -39.05 30.44
CA TYR A 110 -10.31 -37.63 30.75
C TYR A 110 -11.58 -36.97 30.23
N SER A 111 -12.18 -36.10 31.04
CA SER A 111 -13.38 -35.35 30.67
C SER A 111 -13.10 -34.23 29.66
N ALA A 112 -14.14 -33.80 28.95
CA ALA A 112 -14.08 -32.65 28.07
C ALA A 112 -13.71 -31.36 28.82
N SER A 113 -13.00 -30.45 28.15
CA SER A 113 -12.62 -29.14 28.70
C SER A 113 -12.45 -28.10 27.59
N ALA A 114 -12.50 -26.82 27.95
CA ALA A 114 -12.26 -25.74 27.00
C ALA A 114 -11.50 -24.57 27.65
N SER A 115 -10.80 -23.79 26.83
CA SER A 115 -10.13 -22.55 27.24
C SER A 115 -10.22 -21.52 26.13
N THR A 116 -10.22 -20.23 26.50
CA THR A 116 -10.21 -19.11 25.57
C THR A 116 -8.95 -18.25 25.74
N TYR A 117 -8.56 -17.55 24.67
CA TYR A 117 -7.42 -16.64 24.65
C TYR A 117 -7.75 -15.43 23.78
N ALA A 118 -7.69 -14.24 24.36
CA ALA A 118 -7.92 -12.99 23.64
C ALA A 118 -6.59 -12.40 23.16
N ILE A 119 -6.52 -12.03 21.87
CA ILE A 119 -5.36 -11.39 21.27
C ILE A 119 -5.78 -10.34 20.25
N THR A 120 -5.08 -9.21 20.21
CA THR A 120 -5.28 -8.18 19.19
C THR A 120 -4.12 -8.17 18.21
N ILE A 121 -4.42 -8.35 16.93
CA ILE A 121 -3.45 -8.20 15.84
C ILE A 121 -3.53 -6.77 15.32
N THR A 122 -2.47 -5.99 15.54
CA THR A 122 -2.39 -4.61 15.06
C THR A 122 -1.79 -4.55 13.66
N PRO A 123 -2.20 -3.58 12.82
CA PRO A 123 -1.67 -3.45 11.47
C PRO A 123 -0.14 -3.27 11.43
N ALA A 124 0.52 -3.94 10.48
CA ALA A 124 1.95 -3.77 10.24
C ALA A 124 2.24 -2.42 9.56
N PRO A 125 3.27 -1.66 9.98
CA PRO A 125 3.64 -0.42 9.32
C PRO A 125 3.94 -0.62 7.84
N THR A 126 3.63 0.38 7.01
CA THR A 126 4.00 0.41 5.59
C THR A 126 4.81 1.64 5.27
N THR A 127 5.58 1.58 4.18
CA THR A 127 6.21 2.74 3.56
C THR A 127 5.66 2.91 2.15
N THR A 128 5.30 4.14 1.78
CA THR A 128 4.84 4.50 0.44
C THR A 128 5.88 5.39 -0.23
N THR A 129 6.09 5.18 -1.53
CA THR A 129 6.96 5.98 -2.39
C THR A 129 6.19 6.42 -3.62
N GLU A 130 6.54 7.59 -4.15
CA GLU A 130 5.98 8.09 -5.39
C GLU A 130 7.07 8.72 -6.27
N GLN A 131 6.83 8.70 -7.58
CA GLN A 131 7.69 9.36 -8.56
C GLN A 131 6.87 9.78 -9.79
N PRO A 132 6.63 11.08 -9.98
CA PRO A 132 6.07 11.60 -11.23
C PRO A 132 6.97 11.24 -12.42
N LEU A 133 6.37 10.75 -13.51
CA LEU A 133 7.10 10.43 -14.76
C LEU A 133 7.40 11.67 -15.62
N LEU A 134 6.79 12.81 -15.29
CA LEU A 134 7.06 14.11 -15.88
C LEU A 134 7.50 15.08 -14.79
N SER A 135 8.61 15.78 -15.02
CA SER A 135 9.15 16.77 -14.08
C SER A 135 8.43 18.12 -14.14
N ASN A 136 7.77 18.43 -15.27
CA ASN A 136 7.12 19.71 -15.54
C ASN A 136 5.77 19.48 -16.22
N PRO A 137 4.75 18.99 -15.51
CA PRO A 137 3.41 18.83 -16.08
C PRO A 137 2.81 20.19 -16.44
N VAL A 138 1.87 20.21 -17.38
CA VAL A 138 1.12 21.42 -17.74
C VAL A 138 -0.18 21.45 -16.94
N GLU A 139 -0.55 22.61 -16.41
CA GLU A 139 -1.78 22.80 -15.61
C GLU A 139 -2.98 22.16 -16.30
N GLY A 140 -3.80 21.34 -15.65
CA GLY A 140 -4.98 20.70 -16.24
C GLY A 140 -4.69 19.57 -17.24
N ALA A 141 -3.44 19.25 -17.56
CA ALA A 141 -3.09 18.08 -18.36
C ALA A 141 -2.80 16.87 -17.45
N PRO A 142 -3.30 15.66 -17.78
CA PRO A 142 -3.01 14.47 -16.99
C PRO A 142 -1.55 14.05 -17.16
N PHE A 143 -0.93 13.60 -16.07
CA PHE A 143 0.40 12.99 -16.07
C PHE A 143 0.42 11.72 -15.21
N GLN A 144 1.42 10.88 -15.44
CA GLN A 144 1.58 9.61 -14.74
C GLN A 144 2.47 9.75 -13.51
N VAL A 145 2.13 9.01 -12.46
CA VAL A 145 2.91 8.90 -11.22
C VAL A 145 3.11 7.42 -10.91
N LEU A 146 4.38 7.01 -10.79
CA LEU A 146 4.72 5.70 -10.27
C LEU A 146 4.52 5.71 -8.75
N VAL A 147 3.85 4.68 -8.22
CA VAL A 147 3.66 4.51 -6.78
C VAL A 147 3.96 3.06 -6.43
N GLY A 148 4.72 2.89 -5.35
CA GLY A 148 5.01 1.60 -4.75
C GLY A 148 5.07 1.71 -3.25
N GLY A 149 4.71 0.62 -2.57
CA GLY A 149 4.87 0.52 -1.13
C GLY A 149 5.19 -0.90 -0.68
N ILE A 150 5.78 -0.99 0.50
CA ILE A 150 6.19 -2.24 1.13
C ILE A 150 5.77 -2.22 2.60
N ALA A 151 5.36 -3.37 3.12
CA ALA A 151 5.10 -3.55 4.54
C ALA A 151 6.39 -3.86 5.30
N GLN A 152 6.45 -3.46 6.57
CA GLN A 152 7.58 -3.73 7.46
C GLN A 152 7.40 -5.08 8.17
N THR A 153 7.14 -6.13 7.38
CA THR A 153 7.01 -7.52 7.83
C THR A 153 7.61 -8.46 6.77
N GLN A 154 8.08 -9.63 7.18
CA GLN A 154 8.72 -10.63 6.29
C GLN A 154 7.71 -11.59 5.64
N SER A 155 6.44 -11.57 6.07
CA SER A 155 5.37 -12.38 5.53
C SER A 155 4.02 -11.71 5.72
N GLY A 156 3.04 -12.09 4.91
CA GLY A 156 1.68 -11.58 4.97
C GLY A 156 0.95 -11.68 3.63
N ALA A 157 -0.37 -11.55 3.69
CA ALA A 157 -1.23 -11.50 2.52
C ALA A 157 -0.92 -10.27 1.65
N ALA A 158 -1.36 -10.26 0.39
CA ALA A 158 -1.24 -9.08 -0.47
C ALA A 158 -1.97 -7.88 0.17
N PRO A 159 -1.32 -6.71 0.31
CA PRO A 159 -1.99 -5.48 0.78
C PRO A 159 -3.14 -5.07 -0.14
N THR A 160 -4.20 -4.55 0.46
CA THR A 160 -5.39 -4.03 -0.22
C THR A 160 -5.57 -2.54 0.08
N GLY A 161 -6.66 -1.91 -0.33
CA GLY A 161 -6.91 -0.49 -0.09
C GLY A 161 -6.62 0.38 -1.30
N THR A 162 -6.35 1.67 -1.06
CA THR A 162 -6.24 2.68 -2.12
C THR A 162 -5.06 3.63 -1.90
N ILE A 163 -4.66 4.30 -2.98
CA ILE A 163 -3.77 5.46 -2.97
C ILE A 163 -4.59 6.71 -3.32
N THR A 164 -4.49 7.72 -2.47
CA THR A 164 -5.03 9.06 -2.71
C THR A 164 -3.86 10.01 -2.95
N PHE A 165 -3.86 10.73 -4.06
CA PHE A 165 -2.89 11.80 -4.29
C PHE A 165 -3.36 13.10 -3.65
N LEU A 166 -2.46 13.83 -3.01
CA LEU A 166 -2.72 15.15 -2.45
C LEU A 166 -1.70 16.17 -2.96
N ASP A 167 -2.18 17.38 -3.23
CA ASP A 167 -1.35 18.58 -3.33
C ASP A 167 -1.48 19.38 -2.03
N GLY A 168 -0.46 19.28 -1.18
CA GLY A 168 -0.56 19.67 0.22
C GLY A 168 -1.67 18.90 0.93
N THR A 169 -2.76 19.58 1.29
CA THR A 169 -3.95 18.96 1.92
C THR A 169 -5.09 18.72 0.95
N THR A 170 -4.96 19.14 -0.32
CA THR A 170 -6.02 19.07 -1.31
C THR A 170 -5.94 17.75 -2.07
N GLN A 171 -6.97 16.92 -1.96
CA GLN A 171 -7.04 15.68 -2.72
C GLN A 171 -7.15 15.94 -4.22
N LEU A 172 -6.36 15.20 -5.01
CA LEU A 172 -6.37 15.22 -6.47
C LEU A 172 -7.12 14.00 -7.00
N GLY A 173 -8.30 14.23 -7.59
CA GLY A 173 -9.11 13.17 -8.19
C GLY A 173 -9.65 12.14 -7.19
N SER A 174 -10.03 10.98 -7.71
CA SER A 174 -10.51 9.85 -6.90
C SER A 174 -9.37 8.94 -6.45
N PRO A 175 -9.50 8.21 -5.33
CA PRO A 175 -8.51 7.22 -4.91
C PRO A 175 -8.36 6.08 -5.94
N PHE A 176 -7.15 5.57 -6.08
CA PHE A 176 -6.81 4.46 -6.97
C PHE A 176 -6.64 3.18 -6.16
N SER A 177 -7.32 2.10 -6.53
CA SER A 177 -7.10 0.79 -5.90
C SER A 177 -5.68 0.28 -6.14
N VAL A 178 -5.05 -0.24 -5.09
CA VAL A 178 -3.71 -0.82 -5.21
C VAL A 178 -3.76 -2.24 -5.75
N THR A 179 -2.71 -2.64 -6.46
CA THR A 179 -2.43 -4.05 -6.76
C THR A 179 -1.41 -4.54 -5.74
N GLY A 180 -1.86 -5.34 -4.78
CA GLY A 180 -1.00 -5.97 -3.78
C GLY A 180 -0.32 -7.23 -4.29
N PHE A 181 0.82 -7.56 -3.69
CA PHE A 181 1.50 -8.85 -3.83
C PHE A 181 1.90 -9.37 -2.44
N PRO A 182 1.70 -10.67 -2.17
CA PRO A 182 1.99 -11.24 -0.86
C PRO A 182 3.50 -11.37 -0.65
N GLY A 183 3.91 -11.47 0.61
CA GLY A 183 5.29 -11.81 0.94
C GLY A 183 5.58 -13.27 0.54
N GLN A 184 6.63 -13.50 -0.24
CA GLN A 184 7.05 -14.85 -0.67
C GLN A 184 8.55 -15.02 -0.47
N ASN A 185 8.98 -16.21 -0.04
CA ASN A 185 10.40 -16.57 0.12
C ASN A 185 11.22 -15.55 0.95
N GLY A 186 10.64 -15.03 2.03
CA GLY A 186 11.26 -14.03 2.91
C GLY A 186 11.22 -12.59 2.39
N SER A 187 10.54 -12.32 1.27
CA SER A 187 10.27 -10.96 0.80
C SER A 187 9.07 -10.35 1.50
N ALA A 188 9.13 -9.05 1.78
CA ALA A 188 8.02 -8.31 2.33
C ALA A 188 6.82 -8.25 1.37
N PRO A 189 5.58 -8.31 1.88
CA PRO A 189 4.41 -7.95 1.08
C PRO A 189 4.47 -6.48 0.68
N GLY A 190 3.88 -6.16 -0.46
CA GLY A 190 3.89 -4.79 -0.98
C GLY A 190 2.79 -4.55 -1.98
N PHE A 191 2.72 -3.33 -2.47
CA PHE A 191 1.69 -2.90 -3.40
C PHE A 191 2.24 -1.91 -4.41
N SER A 192 1.55 -1.77 -5.53
CA SER A 192 1.83 -0.75 -6.53
C SER A 192 0.55 -0.26 -7.19
N LEU A 193 0.65 0.88 -7.85
CA LEU A 193 -0.35 1.28 -8.84
C LEU A 193 0.08 0.83 -10.23
N ASN A 194 -0.89 0.50 -11.08
CA ASN A 194 -0.61 0.30 -12.49
C ASN A 194 -0.44 1.67 -13.18
N PRO A 195 0.77 2.01 -13.68
CA PRO A 195 1.05 3.34 -14.23
C PRO A 195 0.19 3.71 -15.44
N ASN A 196 -0.33 2.72 -16.17
CA ASN A 196 -1.23 2.97 -17.31
C ASN A 196 -2.60 3.51 -16.89
N PHE A 197 -2.94 3.44 -15.60
CA PHE A 197 -4.23 3.85 -15.05
C PHE A 197 -4.11 4.93 -13.97
N THR A 198 -2.92 5.49 -13.74
CA THR A 198 -2.69 6.53 -12.73
C THR A 198 -2.50 7.88 -13.39
N ASN A 199 -3.60 8.55 -13.74
CA ASN A 199 -3.58 9.90 -14.30
C ASN A 199 -3.90 10.94 -13.22
N VAL A 200 -2.89 11.71 -12.83
CA VAL A 200 -3.04 12.84 -11.90
C VAL A 200 -3.14 14.12 -12.70
N THR A 201 -4.03 15.02 -12.29
CA THR A 201 -4.20 16.35 -12.91
C THR A 201 -4.10 17.41 -11.82
N ILE A 202 -3.25 18.42 -12.02
CA ILE A 202 -3.17 19.59 -11.14
C ILE A 202 -3.75 20.79 -11.91
N PRO A 203 -4.82 21.45 -11.41
CA PRO A 203 -5.60 22.40 -12.21
C PRO A 203 -4.91 23.75 -12.44
N THR A 204 -3.92 24.10 -11.63
CA THR A 204 -3.25 25.41 -11.65
C THR A 204 -1.77 25.24 -11.92
N ALA A 205 -1.16 26.22 -12.58
CA ALA A 205 0.28 26.33 -12.66
C ALA A 205 0.89 26.86 -11.35
N GLY A 206 2.20 26.65 -11.18
CA GLY A 206 2.97 27.08 -10.01
C GLY A 206 3.73 25.93 -9.36
N THR A 207 4.21 26.17 -8.14
CA THR A 207 4.89 25.15 -7.33
C THR A 207 3.87 24.40 -6.49
N HIS A 208 3.88 23.07 -6.61
CA HIS A 208 2.96 22.13 -5.96
C HIS A 208 3.74 21.09 -5.16
N MET A 209 3.16 20.57 -4.07
CA MET A 209 3.76 19.53 -3.24
C MET A 209 2.89 18.28 -3.28
N LEU A 210 3.24 17.36 -4.17
CA LEU A 210 2.52 16.11 -4.35
C LEU A 210 2.90 15.13 -3.22
N THR A 211 1.89 14.44 -2.69
CA THR A 211 2.05 13.25 -1.83
C THR A 211 1.10 12.14 -2.30
N ALA A 212 1.51 10.88 -2.10
CA ALA A 212 0.70 9.70 -2.27
C ALA A 212 0.42 9.10 -0.90
N GLN A 213 -0.86 9.03 -0.52
CA GLN A 213 -1.32 8.46 0.74
C GLN A 213 -1.96 7.09 0.51
N TYR A 214 -1.36 6.05 1.06
CA TYR A 214 -1.93 4.72 1.15
C TYR A 214 -2.92 4.64 2.31
N SER A 215 -4.12 4.12 2.04
CA SER A 215 -5.21 4.04 3.03
C SER A 215 -4.94 3.06 4.17
N GLY A 216 -4.05 2.08 3.96
CA GLY A 216 -4.00 0.88 4.80
C GLY A 216 -5.17 -0.06 4.56
N ASP A 217 -5.17 -1.15 5.32
CA ASP A 217 -6.26 -2.12 5.46
C ASP A 217 -6.26 -2.72 6.88
N SER A 218 -6.95 -3.84 7.10
CA SER A 218 -6.96 -4.50 8.42
C SER A 218 -5.58 -4.95 8.87
N ASN A 219 -4.74 -5.40 7.93
CA ASN A 219 -3.44 -6.02 8.19
C ASN A 219 -2.28 -5.02 8.11
N TYR A 220 -2.45 -3.92 7.38
CA TYR A 220 -1.40 -2.97 7.07
C TYR A 220 -1.81 -1.54 7.40
N ALA A 221 -0.96 -0.82 8.13
CA ALA A 221 -1.21 0.57 8.49
C ALA A 221 -1.10 1.48 7.26
N SER A 222 -1.81 2.61 7.30
CA SER A 222 -1.68 3.68 6.32
C SER A 222 -0.27 4.27 6.32
N SER A 223 0.13 4.83 5.18
CA SER A 223 1.41 5.55 5.06
C SER A 223 1.32 6.63 3.99
N VAL A 224 2.25 7.59 4.05
CA VAL A 224 2.33 8.70 3.11
C VAL A 224 3.75 8.77 2.55
N SER A 225 3.88 9.05 1.27
CA SER A 225 5.19 9.33 0.64
C SER A 225 5.84 10.59 1.22
N SER A 226 7.15 10.72 0.98
CA SER A 226 7.79 12.03 1.11
C SER A 226 7.26 12.96 0.01
N PRO A 227 7.05 14.26 0.30
CA PRO A 227 6.50 15.18 -0.67
C PRO A 227 7.43 15.38 -1.87
N PHE A 228 6.87 15.32 -3.08
CA PHE A 228 7.56 15.65 -4.31
C PHE A 228 7.16 17.05 -4.79
N THR A 229 8.15 17.93 -5.01
CA THR A 229 7.89 19.28 -5.52
C THR A 229 7.75 19.28 -7.03
N LEU A 230 6.58 19.68 -7.54
CA LEU A 230 6.30 19.85 -8.97
C LEU A 230 6.23 21.32 -9.33
N ASN A 231 6.84 21.69 -10.46
CA ASN A 231 6.62 22.99 -11.09
C ASN A 231 5.67 22.79 -12.27
N VAL A 232 4.39 23.10 -12.04
CA VAL A 232 3.35 22.97 -13.04
C VAL A 232 3.39 24.19 -13.97
N LEU A 233 3.48 23.95 -15.26
CA LEU A 233 3.61 24.97 -16.29
C LEU A 233 2.25 25.55 -16.69
N HIS A 234 2.23 26.84 -17.03
CA HIS A 234 1.07 27.46 -17.69
C HIS A 234 0.85 26.86 -19.07
N ARG A 235 -0.42 26.74 -19.46
CA ARG A 235 -0.77 26.32 -20.81
C ARG A 235 -0.58 27.45 -21.81
N THR A 236 -0.02 27.10 -22.96
CA THR A 236 0.07 27.98 -24.13
C THR A 236 -0.65 27.39 -25.33
N THR A 237 -1.18 28.24 -26.20
CA THR A 237 -1.68 27.87 -27.53
C THR A 237 -0.87 28.57 -28.60
N ALA A 238 -0.75 27.98 -29.78
CA ALA A 238 -0.05 28.55 -30.92
C ALA A 238 -0.98 28.55 -32.13
N ASN A 239 -1.11 29.70 -32.79
CA ASN A 239 -1.86 29.85 -34.03
C ASN A 239 -0.95 30.49 -35.08
N ILE A 240 -1.15 30.12 -36.35
CA ILE A 240 -0.44 30.70 -37.48
C ILE A 240 -1.46 31.11 -38.54
N SER A 241 -1.27 32.28 -39.12
CA SER A 241 -2.04 32.76 -40.26
C SER A 241 -1.12 33.33 -41.33
N ALA A 242 -1.56 33.26 -42.57
CA ALA A 242 -0.85 33.86 -43.70
C ALA A 242 -1.82 34.78 -44.47
N SER A 243 -1.33 35.94 -44.88
CA SER A 243 -2.09 36.86 -45.72
C SER A 243 -1.20 37.46 -46.81
N PRO A 244 -1.54 37.29 -48.11
CA PRO A 244 -2.63 36.45 -48.63
C PRO A 244 -2.29 34.95 -48.54
N THR A 245 -3.32 34.08 -48.60
CA THR A 245 -3.15 32.61 -48.52
C THR A 245 -2.81 31.95 -49.87
N THR A 246 -3.00 32.66 -50.98
CA THR A 246 -2.60 32.27 -52.33
C THR A 246 -1.70 33.33 -52.93
N LEU A 247 -0.64 32.89 -53.59
CA LEU A 247 0.46 33.75 -54.03
C LEU A 247 0.92 33.31 -55.42
N ASN A 248 1.19 34.28 -56.28
CA ASN A 248 1.95 34.02 -57.49
C ASN A 248 3.45 33.96 -57.14
N TYR A 249 4.22 33.20 -57.93
CA TYR A 249 5.67 33.12 -57.75
C TYR A 249 6.32 34.52 -57.71
N GLY A 250 7.21 34.74 -56.73
CA GLY A 250 7.86 36.04 -56.50
C GLY A 250 7.04 37.07 -55.71
N SER A 251 5.80 36.75 -55.31
CA SER A 251 4.98 37.64 -54.46
C SER A 251 5.39 37.54 -52.99
N THR A 252 5.19 38.60 -52.22
CA THR A 252 5.43 38.60 -50.78
C THR A 252 4.19 38.10 -50.01
N VAL A 253 4.42 37.47 -48.86
CA VAL A 253 3.39 37.02 -47.93
C VAL A 253 3.74 37.46 -46.52
N THR A 254 2.73 37.83 -45.74
CA THR A 254 2.90 38.04 -44.30
C THR A 254 2.42 36.81 -43.56
N ILE A 255 3.30 36.22 -42.75
CA ILE A 255 2.98 35.11 -41.86
C ILE A 255 2.99 35.62 -40.42
N THR A 256 1.87 35.46 -39.73
CA THR A 256 1.70 35.88 -38.34
C THR A 256 1.56 34.64 -37.46
N GLY A 257 2.55 34.41 -36.60
CA GLY A 257 2.46 33.42 -35.52
C GLY A 257 2.05 34.09 -34.21
N VAL A 258 1.03 33.57 -33.54
CA VAL A 258 0.58 34.06 -32.23
C VAL A 258 0.72 32.93 -31.21
N ILE A 259 1.56 33.14 -30.21
CA ILE A 259 1.59 32.31 -29.00
C ILE A 259 0.75 33.01 -27.95
N ASN A 260 -0.26 32.32 -27.43
CA ASN A 260 -1.17 32.84 -26.43
C ASN A 260 -1.11 31.97 -25.17
N THR A 261 -1.56 32.53 -24.04
CA THR A 261 -1.69 31.83 -22.77
C THR A 261 -2.97 32.29 -22.06
N THR A 262 -3.46 31.50 -21.13
CA THR A 262 -4.59 31.86 -20.25
C THR A 262 -4.20 32.85 -19.15
N VAL A 263 -2.89 33.10 -18.95
CA VAL A 263 -2.40 34.08 -17.97
C VAL A 263 -2.88 35.49 -18.33
N PRO A 264 -3.45 36.26 -17.38
CA PRO A 264 -3.91 37.62 -17.63
C PRO A 264 -2.81 38.53 -18.18
N ALA A 265 -3.16 39.39 -19.15
CA ALA A 265 -2.22 40.29 -19.80
C ALA A 265 -1.51 41.27 -18.84
N SER A 266 -2.12 41.55 -17.68
CA SER A 266 -1.53 42.38 -16.62
C SER A 266 -0.31 41.74 -15.94
N ASN A 267 -0.14 40.42 -16.01
CA ASN A 267 1.00 39.73 -15.43
C ASN A 267 2.12 39.52 -16.46
N VAL A 268 2.84 40.61 -16.73
CA VAL A 268 3.88 40.67 -17.79
C VAL A 268 5.01 39.64 -17.56
N ALA A 269 5.32 39.30 -16.30
CA ALA A 269 6.40 38.39 -15.95
C ALA A 269 6.16 36.93 -16.38
N LEU A 270 4.89 36.54 -16.57
CA LEU A 270 4.49 35.19 -16.95
C LEU A 270 4.01 35.09 -18.40
N LYS A 271 4.23 36.13 -19.22
CA LYS A 271 3.99 36.05 -20.66
C LYS A 271 4.93 35.02 -21.28
N PRO A 272 4.50 34.28 -22.32
CA PRO A 272 5.38 33.32 -23.00
C PRO A 272 6.65 34.02 -23.50
N THR A 273 7.79 33.59 -22.99
CA THR A 273 9.12 34.03 -23.45
C THR A 273 9.76 32.93 -24.28
N GLY A 274 10.62 33.29 -25.24
CA GLY A 274 11.40 32.32 -25.99
C GLY A 274 11.54 32.70 -27.46
N THR A 275 11.98 31.74 -28.26
CA THR A 275 12.17 31.90 -29.71
C THR A 275 11.02 31.25 -30.46
N VAL A 276 10.45 31.95 -31.45
CA VAL A 276 9.53 31.37 -32.42
C VAL A 276 10.32 31.00 -33.67
N SER A 277 10.20 29.75 -34.13
CA SER A 277 10.75 29.30 -35.41
C SER A 277 9.61 28.92 -36.35
N LEU A 278 9.64 29.45 -37.58
CA LEU A 278 8.69 29.11 -38.63
C LEU A 278 9.36 28.20 -39.66
N TYR A 279 8.65 27.17 -40.12
CA TYR A 279 9.15 26.21 -41.11
C TYR A 279 8.17 26.09 -42.27
N GLY A 280 8.67 26.17 -43.50
CA GLY A 280 7.99 25.67 -44.68
C GLY A 280 8.30 24.19 -44.86
N ASN A 281 7.29 23.37 -45.18
CA ASN A 281 7.46 21.91 -45.27
C ASN A 281 8.58 21.50 -46.25
N ALA A 282 8.68 22.16 -47.41
CA ALA A 282 9.71 21.88 -48.42
C ALA A 282 10.90 22.87 -48.35
N ASP A 283 10.67 24.08 -47.84
CA ASP A 283 11.64 25.18 -47.87
C ASP A 283 12.51 25.27 -46.60
N GLY A 284 12.17 24.49 -45.57
CA GLY A 284 12.89 24.47 -44.30
C GLY A 284 12.61 25.72 -43.45
N PRO A 285 13.54 26.09 -42.54
CA PRO A 285 13.35 27.22 -41.63
C PRO A 285 13.27 28.56 -42.38
N ILE A 286 12.24 29.34 -42.10
CA ILE A 286 12.08 30.72 -42.59
C ILE A 286 12.91 31.64 -41.68
N ARG A 287 14.03 32.14 -42.21
CA ARG A 287 15.06 32.85 -41.41
C ARG A 287 15.08 34.37 -41.59
N SER A 288 14.39 34.92 -42.59
CA SER A 288 14.40 36.36 -42.92
C SER A 288 13.01 36.98 -42.75
N GLY A 289 12.95 38.20 -42.21
CA GLY A 289 11.70 38.97 -42.08
C GLY A 289 10.85 38.64 -40.84
N LEU A 290 11.39 37.89 -39.88
CA LEU A 290 10.71 37.59 -38.63
C LEU A 290 10.73 38.81 -37.69
N THR A 291 9.56 39.31 -37.31
CA THR A 291 9.42 40.28 -36.22
C THR A 291 8.63 39.61 -35.09
N ILE A 292 9.19 39.57 -33.89
CA ILE A 292 8.50 39.04 -32.69
C ILE A 292 8.04 40.25 -31.87
N THR A 293 6.74 40.35 -31.66
CA THR A 293 6.14 41.38 -30.80
C THR A 293 5.41 40.68 -29.66
N THR A 294 5.83 40.93 -28.43
CA THR A 294 5.12 40.48 -27.23
C THR A 294 4.08 41.55 -26.89
N VAL A 295 2.80 41.18 -26.87
CA VAL A 295 1.67 42.06 -26.54
C VAL A 295 1.05 41.62 -25.23
#